data_AF-A0AA97D0E9-F1
#
_entry.id   AF-A0AA97D0E9-F1
#
_cell.length_a   1.000
_cell.length_b   1.000
_cell.length_c   1.000
_cell.angle_alpha   90.00
_cell.angle_beta   90.00
_cell.angle_gamma   90.00
#
_symmetry.space_group_name_H-M   'P 1'
#
loop_
_entity.id
_entity.type
_entity.pdbx_description
1 polymer ?
#
loop_
_entity_poly.entity_id
_entity_poly.type
_entity_poly.pdbx_seq_one_letter_code
_entity_poly.pdbx_strand_id
1 'polypeptide(L)'
;MSDNTANVYEAPEANLTQNNDGSNKPILNFDRFSAWGVFFLAVITLGIYSVYWLVNRTNKANSLAKNQIAQGLIYGYVALYVVNLVLSIAGIVPELGFIVSLASFVVGIILVFSLRTSLTELINEGSAEPVKLNGILTFFFNFIYFQYKINEAIDRQQ
;
A
#
# COMPACT_ATOMS: atom_id res chain seq x y z
N MET A 1 36.03 -47.29 -13.17
CA MET A 1 34.83 -46.82 -13.89
C MET A 1 33.77 -46.59 -12.82
N SER A 2 33.55 -45.34 -12.42
CA SER A 2 32.52 -44.99 -11.43
C SER A 2 31.30 -44.48 -12.19
N ASP A 3 30.21 -45.23 -12.15
CA ASP A 3 28.95 -44.90 -12.80
C ASP A 3 28.35 -43.63 -12.18
N ASN A 4 28.15 -42.61 -13.01
CA ASN A 4 27.45 -41.38 -12.67
C ASN A 4 25.95 -41.66 -12.69
N THR A 5 25.39 -42.08 -11.55
CA THR A 5 23.93 -42.26 -11.39
C THR A 5 23.26 -40.90 -11.23
N ALA A 6 22.97 -40.25 -12.36
CA ALA A 6 22.09 -39.08 -12.39
C ALA A 6 20.68 -39.51 -11.91
N ASN A 7 20.18 -38.87 -10.85
CA ASN A 7 18.88 -39.16 -10.25
C ASN A 7 17.75 -38.68 -11.19
N VAL A 8 17.13 -39.61 -11.90
CA VAL A 8 16.06 -39.35 -12.90
C VAL A 8 14.77 -38.80 -12.27
N TYR A 9 14.64 -38.84 -10.95
CA TYR A 9 13.45 -38.37 -10.22
C TYR A 9 13.67 -37.06 -9.46
N GLU A 10 14.80 -36.39 -9.67
CA GLU A 10 15.03 -35.08 -9.08
C GLU A 10 14.08 -34.06 -9.72
N ALA A 11 13.29 -33.38 -8.88
CA ALA A 11 12.40 -32.34 -9.36
C ALA A 11 13.26 -31.26 -10.04
N PRO A 12 12.87 -30.77 -11.24
CA PRO A 12 13.64 -29.74 -11.92
C PRO A 12 13.73 -28.52 -10.98
N GLU A 13 14.93 -28.23 -10.50
CA GLU A 13 15.16 -27.02 -9.73
C GLU A 13 14.94 -25.84 -10.68
N ALA A 14 13.94 -25.02 -10.37
CA ALA A 14 13.74 -23.77 -11.09
C ALA A 14 15.00 -22.93 -10.87
N ASN A 15 15.81 -22.78 -11.92
CA ASN A 15 16.92 -21.84 -11.91
C ASN A 15 16.30 -20.44 -11.83
N LEU A 16 16.22 -19.90 -10.62
CA LEU A 16 15.88 -18.50 -10.40
C LEU A 16 17.10 -17.67 -10.84
N THR A 17 17.37 -17.64 -12.14
CA THR A 17 18.20 -16.60 -12.72
C THR A 17 17.45 -15.31 -12.44
N GLN A 18 17.85 -14.61 -11.38
CA GLN A 18 17.61 -13.18 -11.24
C GLN A 18 18.20 -12.57 -12.51
N ASN A 19 17.38 -12.41 -13.53
CA ASN A 19 17.68 -11.51 -14.62
C ASN A 19 17.83 -10.15 -13.96
N ASN A 20 19.08 -9.78 -13.69
CA ASN A 20 19.52 -8.40 -13.50
C ASN A 20 19.32 -7.68 -14.84
N ASP A 21 18.07 -7.57 -15.28
CA ASP A 21 17.68 -6.46 -16.14
C ASP A 21 17.97 -5.23 -15.29
N GLY A 22 18.94 -4.40 -15.72
CA GLY A 22 19.48 -3.28 -14.95
C GLY A 22 18.50 -2.14 -14.62
N SER A 23 17.19 -2.41 -14.61
CA SER A 23 16.16 -1.54 -14.08
C SER A 23 15.91 -1.87 -12.60
N ASN A 24 16.30 -0.96 -11.72
CA ASN A 24 15.90 -1.02 -10.32
C ASN A 24 14.35 -1.02 -10.25
N LYS A 25 13.74 -2.12 -9.79
CA LYS A 25 12.28 -2.28 -9.65
C LYS A 25 11.88 -2.06 -8.19
N PRO A 26 11.60 -0.82 -7.75
CA PRO A 26 11.46 -0.51 -6.33
C PRO A 26 10.21 -1.15 -5.70
N ILE A 27 9.19 -1.48 -6.50
CA ILE A 27 7.97 -2.15 -6.03
C ILE A 27 8.23 -3.53 -5.41
N LEU A 28 9.29 -4.24 -5.83
CA LEU A 28 9.66 -5.54 -5.26
C LEU A 28 10.14 -5.45 -3.80
N ASN A 29 10.42 -4.25 -3.30
CA ASN A 29 10.75 -4.02 -1.88
C ASN A 29 9.50 -3.95 -0.98
N PHE A 30 8.29 -4.03 -1.53
CA PHE A 30 7.05 -4.08 -0.76
C PHE A 30 6.67 -5.53 -0.42
N ASP A 31 6.22 -5.73 0.82
CA ASP A 31 5.69 -7.02 1.22
C ASP A 31 4.33 -7.29 0.55
N ARG A 32 4.27 -8.41 -0.17
CA ARG A 32 3.05 -8.98 -0.71
C ARG A 32 2.13 -9.39 0.44
N PHE A 33 0.87 -8.94 0.41
CA PHE A 33 -0.10 -9.27 1.45
C PHE A 33 -1.52 -9.28 0.89
N SER A 34 -2.39 -10.17 1.38
CA SER A 34 -3.74 -10.33 0.83
C SER A 34 -4.58 -9.05 0.95
N ALA A 35 -5.16 -8.59 -0.16
CA ALA A 35 -6.09 -7.46 -0.16
C ALA A 35 -7.36 -7.76 0.67
N TRP A 36 -7.84 -9.01 0.60
CA TRP A 36 -8.92 -9.48 1.47
C TRP A 36 -8.50 -9.51 2.95
N GLY A 37 -7.25 -9.88 3.23
CA GLY A 37 -6.70 -9.81 4.58
C GLY A 37 -6.73 -8.39 5.14
N VAL A 38 -6.33 -7.41 4.33
CA VAL A 38 -6.40 -5.98 4.69
C VAL A 38 -7.83 -5.53 4.98
N PHE A 39 -8.79 -5.95 4.15
CA PHE A 39 -10.20 -5.65 4.34
C PHE A 39 -10.73 -6.23 5.66
N PHE A 40 -10.52 -7.53 5.91
CA PHE A 40 -11.03 -8.16 7.13
C PHE A 40 -10.36 -7.62 8.39
N LEU A 41 -9.05 -7.33 8.36
CA LEU A 41 -8.38 -6.67 9.49
C LEU A 41 -8.95 -5.27 9.75
N ALA A 42 -9.24 -4.50 8.70
CA ALA A 42 -9.91 -3.21 8.85
C ALA A 42 -11.28 -3.35 9.53
N VAL A 43 -12.08 -4.35 9.16
CA VAL A 43 -13.39 -4.60 9.77
C VAL A 43 -13.26 -5.03 11.24
N ILE A 44 -12.40 -6.02 11.53
CA ILE A 44 -12.23 -6.58 12.89
C ILE A 44 -11.67 -5.53 13.85
N THR A 45 -10.82 -4.62 13.37
CA THR A 45 -10.24 -3.54 14.17
C THR A 45 -11.06 -2.23 14.13
N LEU A 46 -12.28 -2.27 13.58
CA LEU A 46 -13.17 -1.11 13.46
C LEU A 46 -12.51 0.11 12.79
N GLY A 47 -11.67 -0.15 11.78
CA GLY A 47 -11.00 0.86 10.97
C GLY A 47 -9.62 1.31 11.49
N ILE A 48 -9.19 0.90 12.68
CA ILE A 48 -7.86 1.25 13.23
C ILE A 48 -6.75 0.72 12.31
N TYR A 49 -6.90 -0.52 11.84
CA TYR A 49 -5.92 -1.12 10.93
C TYR A 49 -5.81 -0.36 9.60
N SER A 50 -6.89 0.25 9.10
CA SER A 50 -6.84 1.05 7.87
C SER A 50 -5.90 2.25 8.00
N VAL A 51 -5.91 2.91 9.16
CA VAL A 51 -5.02 4.03 9.47
C VAL A 51 -3.57 3.55 9.57
N TYR A 52 -3.34 2.48 10.33
CA TYR A 52 -2.01 1.86 10.44
C TYR A 52 -1.45 1.48 9.06
N TRP A 53 -2.26 0.79 8.25
CA TRP A 53 -1.88 0.36 6.92
C TRP A 53 -1.50 1.55 6.04
N LEU A 54 -2.32 2.62 6.05
CA LEU A 54 -2.09 3.80 5.23
C LEU A 54 -0.77 4.49 5.62
N VAL A 55 -0.51 4.67 6.92
CA VAL A 55 0.73 5.26 7.44
C VAL A 55 1.94 4.39 7.07
N ASN A 56 1.88 3.08 7.32
CA ASN A 56 2.99 2.17 7.03
C ASN A 56 3.33 2.14 5.54
N ARG A 57 2.31 2.05 4.67
CA ARG A 57 2.51 2.04 3.21
C ARG A 57 2.99 3.38 2.68
N THR A 58 2.54 4.48 3.26
CA THR A 58 3.02 5.83 2.93
C THR A 58 4.49 5.99 3.29
N ASN A 59 4.90 5.58 4.50
CA ASN A 59 6.29 5.66 4.93
C ASN A 59 7.20 4.78 4.07
N LYS A 60 6.76 3.56 3.74
CA LYS A 60 7.48 2.68 2.83
C LYS A 60 7.60 3.32 1.44
N ALA A 61 6.53 3.88 0.89
CA ALA A 61 6.57 4.59 -0.38
C ALA A 61 7.53 5.78 -0.33
N ASN A 62 7.51 6.60 0.73
CA ASN A 62 8.43 7.73 0.91
C ASN A 62 9.90 7.31 0.96
N SER A 63 10.22 6.13 1.49
CA SER A 63 11.59 5.62 1.51
C SER A 63 12.14 5.23 0.13
N LEU A 64 11.27 5.10 -0.87
CA LEU A 64 11.62 4.57 -2.20
C LEU A 64 11.32 5.57 -3.33
N ALA A 65 10.26 6.38 -3.20
CA ALA A 65 9.76 7.25 -4.26
C ALA A 65 10.50 8.59 -4.29
N LYS A 66 10.63 9.18 -5.48
CA LYS A 66 11.12 10.55 -5.65
C LYS A 66 10.01 11.54 -5.28
N ASN A 67 8.76 11.24 -5.62
CA ASN A 67 7.61 12.03 -5.19
C ASN A 67 7.18 11.61 -3.78
N GLN A 68 7.83 12.20 -2.78
CA GLN A 68 7.55 11.95 -1.37
C GLN A 68 6.33 12.75 -0.87
N ILE A 69 5.63 12.15 0.08
CA ILE A 69 4.47 12.71 0.75
C ILE A 69 4.94 13.43 2.00
N ALA A 70 4.51 14.67 2.18
CA ALA A 70 4.90 15.49 3.33
C ALA A 70 4.53 14.80 4.66
N GLN A 71 5.50 14.66 5.56
CA GLN A 71 5.29 14.03 6.87
C GLN A 71 4.21 14.75 7.70
N GLY A 72 4.11 16.08 7.57
CA GLY A 72 3.06 16.87 8.20
C GLY A 72 1.64 16.46 7.78
N LEU A 73 1.44 16.01 6.53
CA LEU A 73 0.14 15.50 6.07
C LEU A 73 -0.22 14.18 6.77
N ILE A 74 0.77 13.30 6.93
CA ILE A 74 0.60 12.00 7.59
C ILE A 74 0.27 12.21 9.07
N TYR A 75 1.06 13.03 9.78
CA TYR A 75 0.81 13.36 11.18
C TYR A 75 -0.51 14.10 11.37
N GLY A 76 -0.85 15.02 10.48
CA GLY A 76 -2.14 15.72 10.49
C GLY A 76 -3.32 14.77 10.34
N TYR A 77 -3.24 13.81 9.41
CA TYR A 77 -4.27 12.77 9.25
C TYR A 77 -4.42 11.91 10.51
N VAL A 78 -3.31 11.44 11.10
CA VAL A 78 -3.35 10.64 12.33
C VAL A 78 -3.91 11.45 13.51
N ALA A 79 -3.50 12.70 13.67
CA ALA A 79 -4.02 13.57 14.72
C ALA A 79 -5.53 13.77 14.59
N LEU A 80 -6.02 14.06 13.38
CA LEU A 80 -7.44 14.18 13.10
C LEU A 80 -8.21 12.88 13.38
N TYR A 81 -7.66 11.72 13.04
CA TYR A 81 -8.26 10.43 13.38
C TYR A 81 -8.40 10.25 14.89
N VAL A 82 -7.35 10.54 15.67
CA VAL A 82 -7.38 10.47 17.14
C VAL A 82 -8.40 11.44 17.73
N VAL A 83 -8.46 12.68 17.21
CA VAL A 83 -9.46 13.67 17.66
C VAL A 83 -10.87 13.15 17.40
N ASN A 84 -11.18 12.60 16.22
CA ASN A 84 -12.50 12.01 15.95
C ASN A 84 -12.85 10.89 16.93
N LEU A 85 -11.88 10.02 17.24
CA LEU A 85 -12.10 8.92 18.18
C LEU A 85 -12.45 9.46 19.58
N VAL A 86 -11.71 10.46 20.06
CA VAL A 86 -11.96 11.11 21.36
C VAL A 86 -13.33 11.80 21.37
N LEU A 87 -13.66 12.56 20.32
CA LEU A 87 -14.96 13.24 20.19
C LEU A 87 -16.12 12.25 20.19
N SER A 88 -15.95 11.11 19.51
CA SER A 88 -16.97 10.04 19.45
C SER A 88 -17.24 9.42 20.82
N ILE A 89 -16.24 9.33 21.70
CA ILE A 89 -16.38 8.73 23.04
C ILE A 89 -16.87 9.77 24.06
N ALA A 90 -16.38 11.02 23.97
CA ALA A 90 -16.67 12.08 24.92
C ALA A 90 -18.09 12.66 24.80
N GLY A 91 -18.84 12.31 23.75
CA GLY A 91 -20.24 12.74 23.57
C GLY A 91 -20.40 14.26 23.35
N ILE A 92 -19.45 14.87 22.64
CA ILE A 92 -19.38 16.34 22.45
C ILE A 92 -20.41 16.85 21.43
N VAL A 93 -20.68 18.16 21.52
CA VAL A 93 -21.42 19.04 20.59
C VAL A 93 -21.35 18.56 19.11
N PRO A 94 -22.48 18.12 18.53
CA PRO A 94 -22.54 17.51 17.19
C PRO A 94 -21.92 18.35 16.06
N GLU A 95 -22.03 19.68 16.14
CA GLU A 95 -21.52 20.61 15.14
C GLU A 95 -20.00 20.55 15.00
N LEU A 96 -19.29 20.45 16.13
CA LEU A 96 -17.83 20.30 16.13
C LEU A 96 -17.41 18.93 15.57
N GLY A 97 -18.15 17.88 15.94
CA GLY A 97 -17.91 16.53 15.42
C GLY A 97 -18.03 16.48 13.89
N PHE A 98 -19.04 17.14 13.33
CA PHE A 98 -19.23 17.23 11.87
C PHE A 98 -18.07 17.95 11.18
N ILE A 99 -17.65 19.12 11.69
CA ILE A 99 -16.56 19.91 11.10
C ILE A 99 -15.25 19.10 11.10
N VAL A 100 -14.92 18.46 12.23
CA VAL A 100 -13.72 17.64 12.36
C VAL A 100 -13.78 16.42 11.44
N SER A 101 -14.93 15.76 11.34
CA SER A 101 -15.15 14.63 10.43
C SER A 101 -14.92 15.05 8.97
N LEU A 102 -15.47 16.20 8.56
CA LEU A 102 -15.33 16.72 7.20
C LEU A 102 -13.87 17.08 6.89
N ALA A 103 -13.17 17.76 7.81
CA ALA A 103 -11.75 18.06 7.66
C ALA A 103 -10.92 16.78 7.53
N SER A 104 -11.23 15.76 8.32
CA SER A 104 -10.56 14.45 8.29
C SER A 104 -10.78 13.72 6.97
N PHE A 105 -12.00 13.79 6.42
CA PHE A 105 -12.31 13.23 5.12
C PHE A 105 -11.52 13.92 3.99
N VAL A 106 -11.48 15.26 3.97
CA VAL A 106 -10.71 16.02 2.97
C VAL A 106 -9.22 15.71 3.06
N VAL A 107 -8.63 15.76 4.26
CA VAL A 107 -7.21 15.43 4.48
C VAL A 107 -6.92 13.98 4.09
N GLY A 108 -7.82 13.05 4.42
CA GLY A 108 -7.73 11.65 4.03
C GLY A 108 -7.71 11.46 2.52
N ILE A 109 -8.59 12.15 1.77
CA ILE A 109 -8.58 12.13 0.30
C ILE A 109 -7.24 12.64 -0.23
N ILE A 110 -6.76 13.78 0.26
CA ILE A 110 -5.47 14.34 -0.18
C ILE A 110 -4.37 13.30 0.03
N LEU A 111 -4.27 12.71 1.22
CA LEU A 111 -3.27 11.70 1.56
C LEU A 111 -3.35 10.47 0.65
N VAL A 112 -4.56 9.94 0.41
CA VAL A 112 -4.78 8.79 -0.48
C VAL A 112 -4.32 9.11 -1.91
N PHE A 113 -4.70 10.27 -2.45
CA PHE A 113 -4.33 10.64 -3.81
C PHE A 113 -2.83 10.98 -3.94
N SER A 114 -2.21 11.52 -2.89
CA SER A 114 -0.76 11.65 -2.82
C SER A 114 -0.08 10.28 -2.84
N LEU A 115 -0.56 9.31 -2.05
CA LEU A 115 -0.07 7.93 -2.07
C LEU A 115 -0.25 7.26 -3.43
N ARG A 116 -1.37 7.50 -4.11
CA ARG A 116 -1.57 7.02 -5.49
C ARG A 116 -0.46 7.49 -6.41
N THR A 117 -0.07 8.76 -6.33
CA THR A 117 1.00 9.33 -7.17
C THR A 117 2.33 8.63 -6.91
N SER A 118 2.75 8.53 -5.64
CA SER A 118 4.00 7.84 -5.27
C SER A 118 3.97 6.36 -5.65
N LEU A 119 2.86 5.65 -5.43
CA LEU A 119 2.72 4.26 -5.83
C LEU A 119 2.75 4.09 -7.35
N THR A 120 2.13 5.00 -8.11
CA THR A 120 2.16 4.95 -9.58
C THR A 120 3.58 5.11 -10.11
N GLU A 121 4.38 5.99 -9.51
CA GLU A 121 5.81 6.10 -9.81
C GLU A 121 6.53 4.77 -9.52
N LEU A 122 6.43 4.27 -8.29
CA LEU A 122 7.15 3.07 -7.84
C LEU A 122 6.79 1.80 -8.62
N ILE A 123 5.50 1.66 -8.97
CA ILE A 123 4.99 0.51 -9.71
C ILE A 123 5.50 0.50 -11.15
N ASN A 124 5.64 1.67 -11.77
CA ASN A 124 6.00 1.78 -13.18
C ASN A 124 7.49 2.04 -13.42
N GLU A 125 8.24 2.43 -12.39
CA GLU A 125 9.69 2.60 -12.47
C GLU A 125 10.37 1.26 -12.77
N GLY A 126 11.09 1.21 -13.90
CA GLY A 126 11.83 0.03 -14.32
C GLY A 126 10.97 -1.14 -14.83
N SER A 127 9.66 -0.97 -14.95
CA SER A 127 8.74 -2.01 -15.43
C SER A 127 8.52 -1.95 -16.94
N ALA A 128 8.61 -3.11 -17.61
CA ALA A 128 8.17 -3.28 -19.00
C ALA A 128 6.64 -3.38 -19.12
N GLU A 129 5.95 -3.75 -18.03
CA GLU A 129 4.50 -3.92 -17.97
C GLU A 129 3.87 -2.91 -16.99
N PRO A 130 3.48 -1.72 -17.44
CA PRO A 130 2.97 -0.69 -16.56
C PRO A 130 1.58 -1.05 -16.01
N VAL A 131 1.38 -0.81 -14.71
CA VAL A 131 0.09 -1.00 -14.03
C VAL A 131 -0.52 0.37 -13.76
N LYS A 132 -1.75 0.58 -14.26
CA LYS A 132 -2.50 1.83 -14.10
C LYS A 132 -3.35 1.83 -12.84
N LEU A 133 -3.22 2.86 -12.02
CA LEU A 133 -4.08 3.10 -10.86
C LEU A 133 -5.24 4.02 -11.25
N ASN A 134 -6.48 3.55 -11.13
CA ASN A 134 -7.68 4.32 -11.46
C ASN A 134 -8.09 5.23 -10.30
N GLY A 135 -8.37 6.51 -10.58
CA GLY A 135 -8.76 7.50 -9.56
C GLY A 135 -10.12 7.24 -8.90
N ILE A 136 -11.11 6.76 -9.66
CA ILE A 136 -12.44 6.42 -9.13
C ILE A 136 -12.32 5.23 -8.17
N LEU A 137 -11.61 4.18 -8.57
CA LEU A 137 -11.38 3.03 -7.69
C LEU A 137 -10.54 3.41 -6.46
N THR A 138 -9.60 4.34 -6.63
CA THR A 138 -8.83 4.89 -5.50
C THR A 138 -9.75 5.58 -4.50
N PHE A 139 -10.68 6.43 -4.95
CA PHE A 139 -11.60 7.14 -4.07
C PHE A 139 -12.54 6.22 -3.29
N PHE A 140 -13.12 5.20 -3.93
CA PHE A 140 -14.09 4.33 -3.27
C PHE A 140 -13.46 3.23 -2.42
N PHE A 141 -12.37 2.62 -2.88
CA PHE A 141 -11.78 1.42 -2.26
C PHE A 141 -10.45 1.68 -1.55
N ASN A 142 -9.82 2.84 -1.79
CA ASN A 142 -8.64 3.37 -1.09
C ASN A 142 -7.57 2.29 -0.82
N PHE A 143 -7.35 1.98 0.47
CA PHE A 143 -6.33 1.08 0.97
C PHE A 143 -6.43 -0.36 0.43
N ILE A 144 -7.65 -0.88 0.20
CA ILE A 144 -7.86 -2.23 -0.35
C ILE A 144 -7.44 -2.27 -1.81
N TYR A 145 -7.82 -1.24 -2.57
CA TYR A 145 -7.46 -1.13 -3.98
C TYR A 145 -5.95 -0.98 -4.18
N PHE A 146 -5.30 -0.18 -3.33
CA PHE A 146 -3.86 -0.09 -3.34
C PHE A 146 -3.18 -1.42 -3.00
N GLN A 147 -3.64 -2.16 -1.98
CA GLN A 147 -3.05 -3.47 -1.69
C GLN A 147 -3.20 -4.44 -2.87
N TYR A 148 -4.37 -4.45 -3.51
CA TYR A 148 -4.59 -5.25 -4.72
C TYR A 148 -3.62 -4.85 -5.84
N LYS A 149 -3.46 -3.55 -6.12
CA LYS A 149 -2.57 -3.06 -7.18
C LYS A 149 -1.09 -3.27 -6.91
N ILE A 150 -0.67 -3.17 -5.65
CA ILE A 150 0.70 -3.50 -5.24
C ILE A 150 0.98 -4.97 -5.51
N ASN A 151 0.07 -5.88 -5.11
CA ASN A 151 0.23 -7.30 -5.38
C ASN A 151 0.25 -7.60 -6.89
N GLU A 152 -0.67 -7.00 -7.67
CA GLU A 152 -0.70 -7.14 -9.13
C GLU A 152 0.63 -6.71 -9.77
N ALA A 153 1.23 -5.62 -9.28
CA ALA A 153 2.51 -5.13 -9.78
C ALA A 153 3.68 -6.05 -9.41
N ILE A 154 3.71 -6.57 -8.18
CA ILE A 154 4.70 -7.56 -7.73
C ILE A 154 4.60 -8.83 -8.59
N ASP A 155 3.40 -9.36 -8.75
CA ASP A 155 3.15 -10.62 -9.47
C ASP A 155 3.51 -10.53 -10.97
N ARG A 156 3.54 -9.33 -11.56
CA ARG A 156 3.97 -9.12 -12.96
C ARG A 156 5.47 -8.89 -13.14
N GLN A 157 6.17 -8.53 -12.08
CA GLN A 157 7.56 -8.06 -12.15
C GLN A 157 8.57 -9.01 -11.51
N GLN A 158 8.08 -9.99 -10.72
CA GLN A 158 8.83 -11.16 -10.24
C GLN A 158 9.05 -12.16 -11.38
#